data_AF-K8X4S6-F1
#
_entry.id   AF-K8X4S6-F1
#
_cell.length_a   1.000
_cell.length_b   1.000
_cell.length_c   1.000
_cell.angle_alpha   90.00
_cell.angle_beta   90.00
_cell.angle_gamma   90.00
#
_symmetry.space_group_name_H-M   'P 1'
#
loop_
_entity.id
_entity.type
_entity.pdbx_description
1 polymer ?
#
loop_
_entity_poly.entity_id
_entity_poly.type
_entity_poly.pdbx_seq_one_letter_code
_entity_poly.pdbx_strand_id
1 'polypeptide(L)'
;MTARRSTPTVLPCSIDPRSWDIDEGSYRAGRDAQRECFQCPRLAACRAEVAKMIAAGDPPQSMIWAGVAYRHDGTAVATDRELRVYYNRVEGQRAIERGSAA
;
A
#
# COMPACT_ATOMS: atom_id res chain seq x y z
N MET A 1 -18.20 28.37 16.91
CA MET A 1 -16.74 28.42 16.68
C MET A 1 -16.25 27.00 16.39
N THR A 2 -16.11 26.64 15.11
CA THR A 2 -15.63 25.32 14.69
C THR A 2 -14.10 25.31 14.73
N ALA A 3 -13.51 24.49 15.60
CA ALA A 3 -12.06 24.32 15.68
C ALA A 3 -11.53 23.78 14.35
N ARG A 4 -10.68 24.56 13.69
CA ARG A 4 -9.90 24.13 12.52
C ARG A 4 -8.92 23.08 13.04
N ARG A 5 -9.24 21.79 12.86
CA ARG A 5 -8.29 20.72 13.15
C ARG A 5 -7.07 20.94 12.28
N SER A 6 -5.94 21.28 12.88
CA SER A 6 -4.66 21.32 12.20
C SER A 6 -4.41 19.94 11.61
N THR A 7 -4.33 19.87 10.28
CA THR A 7 -3.96 18.65 9.57
C THR A 7 -2.58 18.22 10.07
N PRO A 8 -2.35 16.96 10.47
CA PRO A 8 -0.99 16.49 10.69
C PRO A 8 -0.17 16.80 9.44
N THR A 9 0.92 17.55 9.61
CA THR A 9 1.77 18.05 8.51
C THR A 9 2.55 16.91 7.84
N VAL A 10 2.67 15.77 8.53
CA VAL A 10 3.38 14.58 8.04
C VAL A 10 2.38 13.46 7.81
N LEU A 11 2.33 12.94 6.59
CA LEU A 11 1.49 11.80 6.23
C LEU A 11 2.20 10.50 6.64
N PRO A 12 1.53 9.50 7.23
CA PRO A 12 2.18 8.25 7.58
C PRO A 12 2.91 7.58 6.41
N CYS A 13 2.30 7.61 5.23
CA CYS A 13 2.91 7.09 3.99
C CYS A 13 4.15 7.84 3.50
N SER A 14 4.43 9.03 4.05
CA SER A 14 5.64 9.80 3.73
C SER A 14 6.78 9.59 4.73
N ILE A 15 6.51 8.99 5.91
CA ILE A 15 7.52 8.76 6.96
C ILE A 15 8.43 7.60 6.58
N ASP A 16 7.82 6.47 6.20
CA ASP A 16 8.54 5.26 5.79
C ASP A 16 7.83 4.61 4.60
N PRO A 17 8.15 5.01 3.35
CA PRO A 17 7.53 4.44 2.15
C PRO A 17 7.69 2.92 2.03
N ARG A 18 8.75 2.32 2.60
CA ARG A 18 8.96 0.86 2.54
C ARG A 18 7.89 0.09 3.31
N SER A 19 7.35 0.67 4.37
CA SER A 19 6.23 0.05 5.11
C SER A 19 4.94 -0.09 4.27
N TRP A 20 4.86 0.58 3.13
CA TRP A 20 3.74 0.56 2.19
C TRP A 20 4.00 -0.32 0.97
N ASP A 21 5.25 -0.76 0.78
CA ASP A 21 5.67 -1.62 -0.30
C ASP A 21 5.19 -3.06 -0.06
N ILE A 22 4.44 -3.60 -1.03
CA ILE A 22 3.86 -4.94 -0.89
C ILE A 22 4.82 -6.06 -1.30
N ASP A 23 5.94 -5.71 -1.92
CA ASP A 23 7.02 -6.59 -2.38
C ASP A 23 8.17 -6.68 -1.38
N GLU A 24 8.21 -5.84 -0.34
CA GLU A 24 9.16 -5.93 0.78
C GLU A 24 8.51 -6.39 2.11
N GLY A 25 7.23 -6.07 2.33
CA GLY A 25 6.51 -6.37 3.58
C GLY A 25 6.08 -7.83 3.79
N SER A 26 5.40 -8.06 4.92
CA SER A 26 4.62 -9.27 5.21
C SER A 26 3.13 -8.97 5.13
N TYR A 27 2.28 -10.02 5.07
CA TYR A 27 0.83 -9.83 5.09
C TYR A 27 0.33 -8.99 6.28
N ARG A 28 0.91 -9.21 7.47
CA ARG A 28 0.54 -8.42 8.66
C ARG A 28 0.88 -6.94 8.48
N ALA A 29 2.09 -6.65 8.03
CA ALA A 29 2.54 -5.28 7.78
C ALA A 29 1.64 -4.58 6.74
N GLY A 30 1.30 -5.27 5.64
CA GLY A 30 0.37 -4.75 4.65
C GLY A 30 -1.03 -4.44 5.20
N ARG A 31 -1.56 -5.28 6.10
CA ARG A 31 -2.84 -5.02 6.78
C ARG A 31 -2.77 -3.83 7.73
N ASP A 32 -1.65 -3.66 8.42
CA ASP A 32 -1.41 -2.51 9.30
C ASP A 32 -1.33 -1.21 8.48
N ALA A 33 -0.60 -1.20 7.36
CA ALA A 33 -0.54 -0.07 6.44
C ALA A 33 -1.92 0.29 5.86
N GLN A 34 -2.72 -0.70 5.45
CA GLN A 34 -4.11 -0.45 5.01
C GLN A 34 -4.96 0.22 6.11
N ARG A 35 -4.89 -0.28 7.35
CA ARG A 35 -5.60 0.29 8.50
C ARG A 35 -5.19 1.74 8.75
N GLU A 36 -3.89 2.02 8.73
CA GLU A 36 -3.35 3.36 8.89
C GLU A 36 -3.80 4.29 7.76
N CYS A 37 -3.86 3.79 6.52
CA CYS A 37 -4.38 4.55 5.38
C CYS A 37 -5.84 4.99 5.60
N PHE A 38 -6.68 4.09 6.11
CA PHE A 38 -8.09 4.39 6.37
C PHE A 38 -8.29 5.41 7.51
N GLN A 39 -7.29 5.59 8.37
CA GLN A 39 -7.28 6.60 9.43
C GLN A 39 -6.67 7.94 8.98
N CYS A 40 -6.06 7.99 7.79
CA CYS A 40 -5.40 9.18 7.27
C CYS A 40 -6.42 10.30 6.94
N PRO A 41 -6.23 11.52 7.47
CA PRO A 41 -7.11 12.66 7.16
C PRO A 41 -7.17 13.03 5.68
N ARG A 42 -6.15 12.64 4.89
CA ARG A 42 -6.06 12.90 3.44
C ARG A 42 -6.68 11.78 2.60
N LEU A 43 -7.29 10.74 3.18
CA LEU A 43 -7.78 9.58 2.43
C LEU A 43 -8.62 9.95 1.20
N ALA A 44 -9.55 10.90 1.33
CA ALA A 44 -10.39 11.33 0.22
C ALA A 44 -9.60 11.97 -0.93
N ALA A 45 -8.64 12.85 -0.61
CA ALA A 45 -7.77 13.47 -1.61
C ALA A 45 -6.80 12.45 -2.24
N CYS A 46 -6.27 11.52 -1.44
CA CYS A 46 -5.42 10.43 -1.93
C CYS A 46 -6.19 9.53 -2.91
N ARG A 47 -7.46 9.20 -2.64
CA ARG A 47 -8.32 8.48 -3.60
C ARG A 47 -8.51 9.23 -4.92
N ALA A 48 -8.71 10.55 -4.85
CA ALA A 48 -8.86 11.38 -6.04
C ALA A 48 -7.57 11.44 -6.87
N GLU A 49 -6.40 11.44 -6.22
CA GLU A 49 -5.10 11.37 -6.88
C GLU A 49 -4.89 10.02 -7.57
N VAL A 50 -5.16 8.92 -6.87
CA VAL A 50 -5.09 7.56 -7.44
C VAL A 50 -6.04 7.41 -8.63
N ALA A 51 -7.25 7.96 -8.56
CA ALA A 51 -8.18 7.94 -9.69
C ALA A 51 -7.63 8.69 -10.92
N LYS A 52 -6.96 9.83 -10.72
CA LYS A 52 -6.30 10.58 -11.80
C LYS A 52 -5.12 9.79 -12.39
N MET A 53 -4.31 9.17 -11.55
CA MET A 53 -3.19 8.30 -11.95
C MET A 53 -3.68 7.16 -12.85
N ILE A 54 -4.72 6.44 -12.41
CA ILE A 54 -5.34 5.36 -13.19
C ILE A 54 -5.91 5.88 -14.52
N ALA A 55 -6.62 7.02 -14.51
CA ALA A 55 -7.18 7.61 -15.72
C ALA A 55 -6.10 8.07 -16.73
N ALA A 56 -4.91 8.42 -16.24
CA ALA A 56 -3.75 8.77 -17.06
C ALA A 56 -2.98 7.54 -17.59
N GLY A 57 -3.37 6.32 -17.21
CA GLY A 57 -2.68 5.09 -17.58
C GLY A 57 -1.43 4.78 -16.76
N ASP A 58 -1.27 5.45 -15.61
CA ASP A 58 -0.12 5.31 -14.71
C ASP A 58 -0.59 4.92 -13.29
N PRO A 59 -1.16 3.71 -13.10
CA PRO A 59 -1.66 3.27 -11.81
C PRO A 59 -0.50 3.12 -10.80
N PRO A 60 -0.77 3.24 -9.48
CA PRO A 60 0.23 2.87 -8.48
C PRO A 60 0.71 1.44 -8.67
N GLN A 61 1.98 1.18 -8.39
CA GLN A 61 2.60 -0.14 -8.56
C GLN A 61 3.35 -0.55 -7.28
N SER A 62 3.32 -1.84 -6.98
CA SER A 62 4.06 -2.47 -5.86
C SER A 62 3.84 -1.81 -4.50
N MET A 63 2.69 -1.17 -4.27
CA MET A 63 2.49 -0.33 -3.09
C MET A 63 1.03 -0.23 -2.66
N ILE A 64 0.79 0.04 -1.37
CA ILE A 64 -0.52 0.40 -0.84
C ILE A 64 -0.76 1.89 -1.04
N TRP A 65 -1.83 2.22 -1.77
CA TRP A 65 -2.31 3.57 -2.01
C TRP A 65 -3.78 3.68 -1.64
N ALA A 66 -4.15 4.73 -0.91
CA ALA A 66 -5.54 5.01 -0.53
C ALA A 66 -6.29 3.82 0.12
N GLY A 67 -5.55 2.94 0.81
CA GLY A 67 -6.05 1.72 1.47
C GLY A 67 -6.12 0.49 0.58
N VAL A 68 -5.70 0.59 -0.68
CA VAL A 68 -5.72 -0.48 -1.68
C VAL A 68 -4.28 -0.88 -2.02
N ALA A 69 -3.99 -2.18 -2.01
CA ALA A 69 -2.71 -2.69 -2.48
C ALA A 69 -2.72 -2.80 -4.01
N TYR A 70 -1.65 -2.34 -4.65
CA TYR A 70 -1.45 -2.45 -6.09
C TYR A 70 -0.24 -3.32 -6.38
N ARG A 71 -0.43 -4.31 -7.26
CA ARG A 71 0.64 -5.18 -7.74
C ARG A 71 1.61 -4.41 -8.63
N HIS A 72 2.73 -5.05 -8.96
CA HIS A 72 3.72 -4.49 -9.89
C HIS A 72 3.13 -4.07 -11.25
N ASP A 73 2.11 -4.77 -11.74
CA ASP A 73 1.43 -4.46 -13.00
C ASP A 73 0.32 -3.39 -12.88
N GLY A 74 0.16 -2.79 -11.69
CA GLY A 74 -0.88 -1.81 -11.41
C GLY A 74 -2.26 -2.40 -11.10
N THR A 75 -2.39 -3.74 -11.06
CA THR A 75 -3.65 -4.39 -10.70
C THR A 75 -3.94 -4.20 -9.22
N ALA A 76 -5.13 -3.68 -8.91
CA ALA A 76 -5.61 -3.57 -7.54
C ALA A 76 -5.90 -4.96 -6.96
N VAL A 77 -5.48 -5.18 -5.71
CA VAL A 77 -5.84 -6.35 -4.91
C VAL A 77 -7.16 -6.07 -4.22
N ALA A 78 -8.22 -6.75 -4.64
CA ALA A 78 -9.60 -6.42 -4.29
C ALA A 78 -10.04 -7.04 -2.96
N THR A 79 -9.37 -8.11 -2.51
CA THR A 79 -9.80 -8.85 -1.32
C THR A 79 -8.66 -9.18 -0.36
N ASP A 80 -9.00 -9.36 0.92
CA ASP A 80 -8.05 -9.82 1.95
C ASP A 80 -7.42 -11.17 1.60
N ARG A 81 -8.21 -12.07 0.99
CA ARG A 81 -7.75 -13.38 0.52
C ARG A 81 -6.69 -13.22 -0.56
N GLU A 82 -6.94 -12.38 -1.56
CA GLU A 82 -5.96 -12.11 -2.63
C GLU A 82 -4.68 -11.48 -2.06
N LEU A 83 -4.81 -10.56 -1.09
CA LEU A 83 -3.67 -9.95 -0.43
C LEU A 83 -2.82 -10.98 0.30
N ARG A 84 -3.46 -11.89 1.05
CA ARG A 84 -2.76 -12.98 1.74
C ARG A 84 -2.03 -13.90 0.76
N VAL A 85 -2.71 -14.31 -0.31
CA VAL A 85 -2.11 -15.15 -1.36
C VAL A 85 -0.91 -14.46 -2.00
N TYR A 86 -1.00 -13.14 -2.24
CA TYR A 86 0.09 -12.35 -2.77
C TYR A 86 1.33 -12.40 -1.87
N TYR A 87 1.18 -12.03 -0.61
CA TYR A 87 2.31 -12.02 0.34
C TYR A 87 2.91 -13.41 0.54
N ASN A 88 2.10 -14.46 0.64
CA ASN A 88 2.61 -15.83 0.74
C ASN A 88 3.47 -16.21 -0.47
N ARG A 89 3.08 -15.78 -1.67
CA ARG A 89 3.86 -16.02 -2.89
C ARG A 89 5.19 -15.27 -2.84
N VAL A 90 5.16 -13.99 -2.50
CA VAL A 90 6.37 -13.15 -2.42
C VAL A 90 7.33 -13.70 -1.37
N GLU A 91 6.85 -14.05 -0.17
CA GLU A 91 7.67 -14.66 0.88
C GLU A 91 8.30 -15.99 0.43
N GLY A 92 7.54 -16.82 -0.29
CA GLY A 92 8.04 -18.06 -0.89
C GLY A 92 9.16 -17.81 -1.90
N GLN A 93 9.00 -16.82 -2.79
CA GLN A 93 10.03 -16.44 -3.76
C GLN A 93 11.32 -15.96 -3.07
N ARG A 94 11.21 -15.08 -2.07
CA ARG A 94 12.37 -14.61 -1.29
C ARG A 94 13.07 -15.75 -0.53
N ALA A 95 12.33 -16.78 -0.11
CA ALA A 95 12.93 -17.96 0.52
C ALA A 95 13.75 -18.79 -0.49
N ILE A 96 13.24 -18.97 -1.70
CA ILE A 96 13.93 -19.67 -2.79
C ILE A 96 15.20 -18.91 -3.21
N GLU A 97 15.12 -17.59 -3.38
CA GLU A 97 16.25 -16.73 -3.76
C GLU A 97 17.38 -16.78 -2.72
N ARG A 98 17.03 -16.69 -1.44
CA ARG A 98 18.01 -16.83 -0.34
C ARG A 98 18.65 -18.21 -0.29
N GLY A 99 17.88 -19.26 -0.56
CA GLY A 99 18.39 -20.64 -0.60
C GLY A 99 19.30 -20.91 -1.80
N SER A 100 19.05 -20.24 -2.93
CA SER A 100 19.87 -20.37 -4.16
C SER A 100 21.19 -19.60 -4.10
N ALA A 101 21.34 -18.67 -3.16
CA ALA A 101 22.54 -17.87 -2.96
C ALA A 101 23.56 -18.51 -1.98
N ALA A 102 23.25 -19.69 -1.44
CA ALA A 102 24.06 -20.44 -0.49
C ALA A 102 24.73 -21.65 -1.17
#